data_AF-A0A9P7DVU8-F1
#
_entry.id   AF-A0A9P7DVU8-F1
#
_cell.length_a   1.000
_cell.length_b   1.000
_cell.length_c   1.000
_cell.angle_alpha   90.00
_cell.angle_beta   90.00
_cell.angle_gamma   90.00
#
_symmetry.space_group_name_H-M   'P 1'
#
loop_
_entity.id
_entity.type
_entity.pdbx_description
1 polymer ?
#
loop_
_entity_poly.entity_id
_entity_poly.type
_entity_poly.pdbx_seq_one_letter_code
_entity_poly.pdbx_strand_id
1 'polypeptide(L)'
;TTFHNGGLLVELDNETLVTWIRKPINSKALTSKLGPTVLFHSSAFPIVIEYLPICIQIENKQFLRTTKKENNLPENSLINIKWIKLVNRRTQVQQKA
;
A
#
# COMPACT_ATOMS: atom_id res chain seq x y z
N THR A 1 14.05 8.70 -15.55
CA THR A 1 15.18 8.53 -14.60
C THR A 1 15.31 7.08 -14.21
N THR A 2 16.52 6.51 -14.13
CA THR A 2 16.73 5.12 -13.70
C THR A 2 17.17 5.08 -12.24
N PHE A 3 16.62 4.15 -11.46
CA PHE A 3 16.99 3.92 -10.07
C PHE A 3 18.14 2.90 -9.99
N HIS A 4 18.93 2.94 -8.91
CA HIS A 4 20.02 1.99 -8.67
C HIS A 4 19.57 0.52 -8.57
N ASN A 5 18.28 0.28 -8.30
CA ASN A 5 17.68 -1.06 -8.29
C ASN A 5 17.19 -1.55 -9.66
N GLY A 6 17.55 -0.86 -10.75
CA GLY A 6 17.09 -1.18 -12.11
C GLY A 6 15.67 -0.71 -12.43
N GLY A 7 15.02 0.02 -11.52
CA GLY A 7 13.70 0.61 -11.75
C GLY A 7 13.75 1.77 -12.75
N LEU A 8 12.67 1.95 -13.52
CA LEU A 8 12.48 3.09 -14.41
C LEU A 8 11.41 4.03 -13.83
N LEU A 9 11.78 5.28 -13.60
CA LEU A 9 10.84 6.36 -13.34
C LEU A 9 10.44 7.01 -14.66
N VAL A 10 9.15 6.89 -15.00
CA VAL A 10 8.51 7.58 -16.11
C VAL A 10 7.68 8.72 -15.51
N GLU A 11 8.07 9.94 -15.83
CA GLU A 11 7.31 11.14 -15.47
C GLU A 11 6.28 11.42 -16.56
N LEU A 12 5.06 11.72 -16.15
CA LEU A 12 3.94 12.04 -17.04
C LEU A 12 3.64 13.52 -16.89
N ASP A 13 3.33 14.18 -18.00
CA ASP A 13 3.10 15.62 -18.08
C ASP A 13 1.73 16.07 -17.55
N ASN A 14 0.80 15.12 -17.32
CA ASN A 14 -0.60 15.41 -17.01
C ASN A 14 -1.25 14.29 -16.17
N GLU A 15 -2.12 14.70 -15.23
CA GLU A 15 -2.97 13.82 -14.41
C GLU A 15 -3.88 12.88 -15.22
N THR A 16 -4.33 13.29 -16.41
CA THR A 16 -5.13 12.46 -17.33
C THR A 16 -4.34 11.22 -17.78
N LEU A 17 -3.05 11.37 -18.04
CA LEU A 17 -2.19 10.22 -18.37
C LEU A 17 -1.96 9.33 -17.15
N VAL A 18 -1.83 9.92 -15.96
CA VAL A 18 -1.71 9.17 -14.69
C VAL A 18 -2.95 8.33 -14.44
N THR A 19 -4.14 8.90 -14.58
CA THR A 19 -5.41 8.18 -14.40
C THR A 19 -5.62 7.12 -15.48
N TRP A 20 -5.24 7.42 -16.73
CA TRP A 20 -5.27 6.46 -17.82
C TRP A 20 -4.34 5.26 -17.56
N ILE A 21 -3.07 5.50 -17.19
CA ILE A 21 -2.08 4.42 -17.03
C ILE A 21 -2.37 3.52 -15.83
N ARG A 22 -2.99 4.07 -14.78
CA ARG A 22 -3.40 3.31 -13.58
C ARG A 22 -4.46 2.25 -13.87
N LYS A 23 -5.16 2.29 -15.01
CA LYS A 23 -6.10 1.23 -15.39
C LYS A 23 -5.34 -0.08 -15.63
N PRO A 24 -5.80 -1.23 -15.12
CA PRO A 24 -5.09 -2.51 -15.26
C PRO A 24 -4.78 -2.89 -16.71
N ILE A 25 -5.69 -2.59 -17.64
CA ILE A 25 -5.52 -2.85 -19.07
C ILE A 25 -4.34 -2.05 -19.66
N ASN A 26 -4.21 -0.78 -19.27
CA ASN A 26 -3.22 0.14 -19.82
C ASN A 26 -1.83 -0.08 -19.21
N SER A 27 -1.74 -0.24 -17.89
CA SER A 27 -0.49 -0.61 -17.22
C SER A 27 0.06 -1.95 -17.73
N LYS A 28 -0.81 -2.95 -17.97
CA LYS A 28 -0.42 -4.23 -18.57
C LYS A 28 0.06 -4.06 -20.02
N ALA A 29 -0.62 -3.24 -20.82
CA ALA A 29 -0.18 -2.94 -22.18
C ALA A 29 1.20 -2.25 -22.19
N LEU A 30 1.42 -1.25 -21.32
CA LEU A 30 2.71 -0.57 -21.20
C LEU A 30 3.82 -1.54 -20.78
N THR A 31 3.62 -2.28 -19.68
CA THR A 31 4.63 -3.23 -19.18
C THR A 31 4.97 -4.30 -20.22
N SER A 32 3.99 -4.81 -20.97
CA SER A 32 4.24 -5.77 -22.06
C SER A 32 5.15 -5.25 -23.18
N LYS A 33 5.17 -3.93 -23.41
CA LYS A 33 6.04 -3.29 -24.40
C LYS A 33 7.44 -3.00 -23.86
N LEU A 34 7.57 -2.79 -22.56
CA LEU A 34 8.86 -2.52 -21.90
C LEU A 34 9.63 -3.82 -21.62
N GLY A 35 8.95 -4.94 -21.43
CA GLY A 35 9.57 -6.27 -21.32
C GLY A 35 8.82 -7.20 -20.37
N PRO A 36 9.06 -8.52 -20.47
CA PRO A 36 8.31 -9.54 -19.74
C PRO A 36 8.52 -9.50 -18.21
N THR A 37 9.59 -8.87 -17.74
CA THR A 37 9.95 -8.76 -16.32
C THR A 37 9.60 -7.41 -15.71
N VAL A 38 9.04 -6.48 -16.50
CA VAL A 38 8.73 -5.13 -16.03
C VAL A 38 7.44 -5.15 -15.22
N LEU A 39 7.53 -4.72 -13.97
CA LEU A 39 6.39 -4.59 -13.07
C LEU A 39 5.99 -3.12 -12.92
N PHE A 40 4.70 -2.84 -13.04
CA PHE A 40 4.16 -1.52 -12.74
C PHE A 40 4.01 -1.38 -11.22
N HIS A 41 4.80 -0.50 -10.61
CA HIS A 41 4.79 -0.28 -9.17
C HIS A 41 3.80 0.84 -8.81
N SER A 42 2.71 0.50 -8.11
CA SER A 42 1.87 1.52 -7.47
C SER A 42 2.51 1.96 -6.16
N SER A 43 2.73 3.27 -6.01
CA SER A 43 3.24 3.81 -4.75
C SER A 43 2.15 3.74 -3.68
N ALA A 44 2.46 3.04 -2.59
CA ALA A 44 1.71 3.11 -1.34
C ALA A 44 2.34 4.18 -0.45
N PHE A 45 1.53 5.00 0.20
CA PHE A 45 2.02 5.98 1.17
C PHE A 45 1.74 5.46 2.60
N PRO A 46 2.75 5.41 3.48
CA PRO A 46 2.52 5.04 4.86
C PRO A 46 1.71 6.14 5.57
N ILE A 47 0.66 5.73 6.28
CA ILE A 47 -0.14 6.61 7.14
C ILE A 47 0.08 6.17 8.59
N VAL A 48 0.33 7.13 9.48
CA VAL A 48 0.41 6.89 10.92
C VAL A 48 -0.97 7.15 11.53
N ILE A 49 -1.48 6.17 12.27
CA ILE A 49 -2.72 6.29 13.03
C ILE A 49 -2.33 6.33 14.51
N GLU A 50 -2.74 7.40 15.18
CA GLU A 50 -2.51 7.59 16.61
C GLU A 50 -3.71 7.09 17.43
N TYR A 51 -3.47 6.83 18.72
CA TYR A 51 -4.49 6.45 19.70
C TYR A 51 -5.31 5.18 19.37
N LEU A 52 -4.77 4.29 18.54
CA LEU A 52 -5.41 3.02 18.24
C LEU A 52 -5.36 2.10 19.48
N PRO A 53 -6.51 1.59 19.98
CA PRO A 53 -6.53 0.68 21.12
C PRO A 53 -5.67 -0.56 20.88
N ILE A 54 -4.80 -0.90 21.84
CA ILE A 54 -3.84 -2.01 21.71
C ILE A 54 -4.49 -3.39 21.70
N CYS A 55 -5.76 -3.49 22.14
CA CYS A 55 -6.56 -4.71 22.09
C CYS A 55 -7.01 -5.06 20.67
N ILE A 56 -6.92 -4.14 19.70
CA ILE A 56 -7.29 -4.39 18.31
C ILE A 56 -6.24 -5.29 17.66
N GLN A 57 -6.70 -6.43 17.14
CA GLN A 57 -5.87 -7.40 16.43
C GLN A 57 -5.67 -6.97 14.97
N ILE A 58 -4.88 -5.92 14.74
CA ILE A 58 -4.62 -5.41 13.38
C ILE A 58 -3.89 -6.42 12.49
N GLU A 59 -3.17 -7.39 13.08
CA GLU A 59 -2.51 -8.47 12.34
C GLU A 59 -3.49 -9.52 11.81
N ASN A 60 -4.74 -9.52 12.26
CA ASN A 60 -5.76 -10.42 11.76
C ASN A 60 -6.10 -10.05 10.30
N LYS A 61 -5.95 -11.01 9.37
CA LYS A 61 -6.26 -10.80 7.95
C LYS A 61 -7.70 -10.33 7.70
N GLN A 62 -8.63 -10.69 8.58
CA GLN A 62 -10.02 -10.26 8.47
C GLN A 62 -10.20 -8.80 8.87
N PHE A 63 -9.37 -8.25 9.75
CA PHE A 63 -9.44 -6.86 10.21
C PHE A 63 -9.39 -5.90 9.01
N LEU A 64 -8.36 -6.03 8.16
CA LEU A 64 -8.20 -5.21 6.96
C LEU A 64 -9.42 -5.28 6.02
N ARG A 65 -10.02 -6.46 5.85
CA ARG A 65 -11.19 -6.63 4.98
C ARG A 65 -12.42 -5.93 5.56
N THR A 66 -12.66 -6.12 6.85
CA THR A 66 -13.77 -5.51 7.56
C THR A 66 -13.63 -4.00 7.61
N THR A 67 -12.46 -3.46 7.97
CA THR A 67 -12.20 -2.02 8.00
C THR A 67 -12.43 -1.38 6.62
N LYS A 68 -11.96 -2.01 5.53
CA LYS A 68 -12.23 -1.51 4.17
C LYS A 68 -13.72 -1.44 3.88
N LYS A 69 -14.46 -2.51 4.22
CA LYS A 69 -15.91 -2.60 3.99
C LYS A 69 -16.67 -1.56 4.81
N GLU A 70 -16.36 -1.42 6.09
CA GLU A 70 -17.03 -0.49 7.01
C GLU A 70 -16.79 0.98 6.65
N ASN A 71 -15.62 1.29 6.08
CA ASN A 71 -15.23 2.65 5.72
C ASN A 71 -15.40 2.97 4.22
N ASN A 72 -16.07 2.09 3.46
CA ASN A 72 -16.26 2.24 2.01
C ASN A 72 -14.94 2.51 1.24
N LEU A 73 -13.85 1.89 1.69
CA LEU A 73 -12.55 2.08 1.06
C LEU A 73 -12.45 1.26 -0.24
N PRO A 74 -11.84 1.81 -1.31
CA PRO A 74 -11.64 1.07 -2.54
C PRO A 74 -10.88 -0.24 -2.33
N GLU A 75 -11.24 -1.25 -3.10
CA GLU A 75 -10.55 -2.53 -3.13
C GLU A 75 -9.09 -2.27 -3.56
N ASN A 76 -8.13 -2.62 -2.71
CA ASN A 76 -6.68 -2.36 -2.83
C ASN A 76 -6.14 -0.99 -2.36
N SER A 77 -6.96 -0.12 -1.75
CA SER A 77 -6.47 1.15 -1.17
C SER A 77 -5.59 0.96 0.07
N LEU A 78 -5.87 -0.08 0.88
CA LEU A 78 -5.12 -0.40 2.10
C LEU A 78 -4.33 -1.70 1.89
N ILE A 79 -3.03 -1.57 1.67
CA ILE A 79 -2.15 -2.70 1.27
C ILE A 79 -1.68 -3.50 2.49
N ASN A 80 -1.30 -2.81 3.56
CA ASN A 80 -0.80 -3.43 4.78
C ASN A 80 -1.07 -2.52 5.99
N ILE A 81 -1.16 -3.12 7.17
CA ILE A 81 -1.19 -2.42 8.45
C ILE A 81 -0.23 -3.12 9.40
N LYS A 82 0.53 -2.34 10.17
CA LYS A 82 1.47 -2.86 11.17
C LYS A 82 1.60 -1.87 12.31
N TRP A 83 1.89 -2.38 13.50
CA TRP A 83 2.28 -1.53 14.60
C TRP A 83 3.65 -0.91 14.32
N ILE A 84 3.78 0.38 14.62
CA ILE A 84 5.09 1.07 14.60
C ILE A 84 6.03 0.36 15.57
N LYS A 85 5.53 0.02 16.77
CA LYS A 85 6.23 -0.78 17.77
C LYS A 85 5.61 -2.17 17.88
N LEU A 86 6.32 -3.17 17.37
CA LEU A 86 5.92 -4.58 17.44
C LEU A 86 5.62 -4.98 18.89
N VAL A 87 4.63 -5.86 19.06
CA VAL A 87 4.13 -6.30 20.38
C VAL A 87 5.24 -6.84 21.27
N ASN A 88 6.15 -7.64 20.71
CA ASN A 88 7.31 -8.22 21.40
C ASN A 88 8.37 -7.19 21.85
N ARG A 89 8.30 -5.94 21.37
CA ARG A 89 9.20 -4.85 21.75
C ARG A 89 8.55 -3.86 22.71
N ARG A 90 7.25 -4.02 23.03
CA ARG A 90 6.51 -3.15 23.96
C ARG A 90 6.94 -3.40 25.40
N THR A 91 6.94 -2.35 26.22
CA THR A 91 7.13 -2.50 27.66
C THR A 91 5.88 -3.12 28.29
N GLN A 92 5.98 -3.71 29.49
CA GLN A 92 4.82 -4.33 30.17
C GLN A 92 3.63 -3.38 30.34
N VAL A 93 3.89 -2.08 30.57
CA VAL A 93 2.86 -1.03 30.66
C VAL A 93 2.14 -0.81 29.33
N GLN A 94 2.82 -1.04 28.20
CA GLN A 94 2.29 -0.89 26.84
C GLN A 94 1.64 -2.17 26.30
N GLN A 95 1.59 -3.24 27.11
CA GLN A 95 0.99 -4.53 26.78
C GLN A 95 -0.32 -4.79 27.53
N LYS A 96 -0.60 -4.04 28.60
CA LYS A 96 -1.84 -4.17 29.38
C LYS A 96 -2.87 -3.17 28.86
N ALA A 97 -3.98 -3.70 28.33
CA ALA A 97 -5.21 -2.95 28.08
C ALA A 97 -6.00 -2.82 29.39
#